data_AF-A0A7J4DUJ4-F1
#
_entry.id   AF-A0A7J4DUJ4-F1
#
_cell.length_a   1.000
_cell.length_b   1.000
_cell.length_c   1.000
_cell.angle_alpha   90.00
_cell.angle_beta   90.00
_cell.angle_gamma   90.00
#
_symmetry.space_group_name_H-M   'P 1'
#
loop_
_entity.id
_entity.type
_entity.pdbx_description
1 polymer ?
#
loop_
_entity_poly.entity_id
_entity_poly.type
_entity_poly.pdbx_seq_one_letter_code
_entity_poly.pdbx_strand_id
1 'polypeptide(L)' 'MKVKPFCYLCASKQIFEIANLLYKDDQSQFDFILKVNKKLLEIFKPNLVPTQIGTNLHRYIKLISKNEDPFRNLKDVSLL' A
#
# COMPACT_ATOMS: atom_id res chain seq x y z
N MET A 1 3.42 -2.47 -19.56
CA MET A 1 4.82 -2.23 -19.16
C MET A 1 5.19 -3.16 -18.01
N LYS A 2 6.36 -3.82 -18.04
CA LYS A 2 6.86 -4.62 -16.91
C LYS A 2 7.34 -3.71 -15.77
N VAL A 3 7.35 -4.25 -14.56
CA VAL A 3 7.88 -3.58 -13.36
C VAL A 3 9.35 -3.20 -13.56
N LYS A 4 9.71 -2.01 -13.07
CA LYS A 4 11.07 -1.49 -13.04
C LYS A 4 11.48 -1.24 -11.59
N PRO A 5 12.78 -1.18 -11.26
CA PRO A 5 13.23 -0.95 -9.88
C PRO A 5 12.59 0.27 -9.22
N PHE A 6 12.40 1.37 -9.96
CA PHE A 6 11.77 2.59 -9.43
C PHE A 6 10.32 2.36 -8.97
N CYS A 7 9.61 1.35 -9.51
CA CYS A 7 8.25 1.04 -9.10
C CYS A 7 8.18 0.60 -7.63
N TYR A 8 9.29 0.11 -7.05
CA TYR A 8 9.36 -0.20 -5.62
C TYR A 8 9.16 1.07 -4.78
N LEU A 9 9.83 2.16 -5.15
CA LEU A 9 9.71 3.45 -4.46
C LEU A 9 8.28 3.99 -4.53
N CYS A 10 7.61 3.86 -5.68
CA CYS A 10 6.22 4.24 -5.84
C CYS A 10 5.31 3.44 -4.90
N ALA A 11 5.48 2.11 -4.83
CA ALA A 11 4.70 1.26 -3.95
C ALA A 11 4.98 1.56 -2.46
N SER A 12 6.24 1.73 -2.05
CA SER A 12 6.60 2.08 -0.68
C SER A 12 6.03 3.43 -0.26
N LYS A 13 6.00 4.42 -1.16
CA LYS A 13 5.34 5.72 -0.91
C LYS A 13 3.84 5.55 -0.63
N GLN A 14 3.14 4.75 -1.44
CA GLN A 14 1.72 4.46 -1.21
C GLN A 14 1.47 3.75 0.12
N ILE A 15 2.34 2.82 0.51
CA ILE A 15 2.24 2.14 1.82
C ILE A 15 2.32 3.16 2.96
N PHE A 16 3.27 4.10 2.89
CA PHE A 16 3.42 5.16 3.88
C PHE A 16 2.20 6.08 3.94
N GLU A 17 1.69 6.53 2.79
CA GLU A 17 0.49 7.37 2.73
C GLU A 17 -0.73 6.67 3.36
N ILE A 18 -0.91 5.38 3.09
CA ILE A 18 -1.98 4.58 3.69
C ILE A 18 -1.80 4.43 5.19
N ALA A 19 -0.57 4.24 5.68
CA ALA A 19 -0.29 4.14 7.10
C ALA A 19 -0.73 5.42 7.84
N ASN A 20 -0.41 6.59 7.30
CA ASN A 20 -0.78 7.89 7.87
C ASN A 20 -2.30 8.14 7.87
N LEU A 21 -3.03 7.54 6.93
CA LEU A 21 -4.50 7.64 6.90
C LEU A 21 -5.17 6.71 7.92
N LEU A 22 -4.55 5.57 8.19
CA LEU A 22 -5.10 4.54 9.06
C LEU A 22 -4.77 4.76 10.54
N TYR A 23 -3.58 5.29 10.84
CA TYR A 23 -3.03 5.34 12.19
C TYR A 23 -2.53 6.73 12.54
N LYS A 24 -2.74 7.12 13.80
CA LYS A 24 -2.34 8.44 14.33
C LYS A 24 -1.05 8.41 15.14
N ASP A 25 -0.62 7.23 15.58
CA ASP A 25 0.61 7.03 16.34
C ASP A 25 1.69 6.37 15.49
N ASP A 26 2.93 6.78 15.71
CA ASP A 26 4.10 6.31 14.94
C ASP A 26 4.29 4.79 15.05
N GLN A 27 4.03 4.19 16.21
CA GLN A 27 4.26 2.76 16.43
C GLN A 27 3.36 1.92 15.54
N SER A 28 2.05 2.21 15.51
CA SER A 28 1.10 1.52 14.64
C SER A 28 1.40 1.75 13.15
N GLN A 29 1.86 2.95 12.78
CA GLN A 29 2.32 3.23 11.42
C GLN A 29 3.53 2.37 11.05
N PHE A 30 4.55 2.30 11.92
CA PHE A 30 5.73 1.46 11.72
C PHE A 30 5.35 -0.01 11.55
N ASP A 31 4.52 -0.55 12.46
CA ASP A 31 4.09 -1.94 12.42
C ASP A 31 3.34 -2.28 11.13
N PHE A 32 2.47 -1.37 10.68
CA PHE A 32 1.77 -1.50 9.41
C PHE A 32 2.74 -1.45 8.22
N ILE A 33 3.62 -0.44 8.16
CA ILE A 33 4.59 -0.26 7.07
C ILE A 33 5.48 -1.50 6.94
N LEU A 34 6.02 -2.01 8.05
CA LEU A 34 6.87 -3.21 8.06
C LEU A 34 6.10 -4.43 7.55
N LYS A 35 4.87 -4.62 8.02
CA LYS A 35 4.02 -5.75 7.62
C LYS A 35 3.66 -5.72 6.14
N VAL A 36 3.37 -4.55 5.58
CA VAL A 36 3.02 -4.40 4.16
C VAL A 36 4.24 -4.43 3.26
N ASN A 37 5.37 -3.85 3.68
CA ASN A 37 6.62 -3.95 2.91
C ASN A 37 7.10 -5.41 2.78
N LYS A 38 6.96 -6.23 3.84
CA LYS A 38 7.21 -7.67 3.74
C LYS A 38 6.39 -8.30 2.61
N LYS A 39 5.10 -7.95 2.52
CA LYS A 39 4.26 -8.43 1.42
C LYS A 39 4.72 -7.92 0.05
N LEU A 40 5.12 -6.65 -0.04
CA LEU A 40 5.64 -6.06 -1.28
C LEU A 40 6.87 -6.84 -1.77
N LEU A 41 7.82 -7.16 -0.88
CA LEU A 41 9.01 -7.94 -1.23
C LEU A 41 8.68 -9.34 -1.78
N GLU A 42 7.65 -10.01 -1.27
CA GLU A 42 7.20 -11.30 -1.80
C GLU A 42 6.67 -11.23 -3.24
N ILE A 43 5.97 -10.13 -3.57
CA ILE A 43 5.26 -9.97 -4.84
C ILE A 43 6.04 -9.15 -5.87
N PHE A 44 7.07 -8.41 -5.49
CA PHE A 44 7.82 -7.53 -6.38
C PHE A 44 8.77 -8.32 -7.29
N LYS A 45 8.28 -8.72 -8.46
CA LYS A 45 9.03 -9.54 -9.43
C LYS A 45 9.12 -8.86 -10.80
N PRO A 46 10.27 -8.94 -11.49
CA PRO A 46 10.51 -8.23 -12.76
C PRO A 46 9.64 -8.73 -13.94
N ASN A 47 9.03 -9.91 -13.80
CA ASN A 47 8.13 -10.50 -14.79
C ASN A 47 6.67 -10.03 -14.65
N LEU A 48 6.32 -9.31 -13.58
CA LEU A 48 4.97 -8.77 -13.36
C LEU A 48 4.82 -7.36 -13.95
N VAL A 49 3.56 -6.93 -14.07
CA VAL A 49 3.21 -5.54 -14.40
C VAL A 49 2.81 -4.75 -13.14
N PRO A 50 2.98 -3.42 -13.10
CA PRO A 50 2.68 -2.62 -11.91
C PRO A 50 1.24 -2.79 -11.40
N THR A 51 0.27 -2.95 -12.29
CA THR A 51 -1.15 -3.16 -11.92
C THR A 51 -1.36 -4.47 -11.15
N GLN A 52 -0.61 -5.52 -11.46
CA GLN A 52 -0.64 -6.78 -10.72
C GLN A 52 -0.05 -6.61 -9.32
N ILE A 53 1.06 -5.88 -9.18
CA ILE A 53 1.64 -5.57 -7.88
C ILE A 53 0.65 -4.75 -7.04
N GLY A 54 0.13 -3.66 -7.58
CA GLY A 54 -0.84 -2.81 -6.88
C GLY A 54 -2.08 -3.59 -6.44
N THR A 55 -2.65 -4.42 -7.32
CA THR A 55 -3.84 -5.23 -6.99
C THR A 55 -3.57 -6.18 -5.82
N ASN A 56 -2.45 -6.90 -5.85
CA ASN A 56 -2.10 -7.83 -4.77
C ASN A 56 -1.83 -7.08 -3.46
N LEU A 57 -1.13 -5.95 -3.54
CA LEU A 57 -0.78 -5.12 -2.39
C LEU A 57 -2.04 -4.52 -1.73
N HIS A 58 -2.93 -3.89 -2.49
CA HIS A 58 -4.15 -3.28 -1.97
C HIS A 58 -5.13 -4.32 -1.39
N ARG A 59 -5.23 -5.52 -2.00
CA ARG A 59 -5.99 -6.63 -1.42
C ARG A 59 -5.44 -7.04 -0.06
N TYR A 60 -4.12 -7.18 0.05
CA TYR A 60 -3.49 -7.49 1.32
C TYR A 60 -3.72 -6.40 2.36
N ILE A 61 -3.56 -5.13 1.99
CA ILE A 61 -3.82 -3.98 2.85
C ILE A 61 -5.25 -4.01 3.39
N LYS A 62 -6.25 -4.22 2.53
CA LYS A 62 -7.66 -4.33 2.93
C LYS A 62 -7.90 -5.47 3.94
N LEU A 63 -7.22 -6.60 3.76
CA LEU A 63 -7.33 -7.74 4.68
C LEU A 63 -6.74 -7.42 6.06
N ILE A 64 -5.59 -6.77 6.12
CA ILE A 64 -4.89 -6.54 7.41
C ILE A 64 -5.40 -5.31 8.17
N SER A 65 -5.95 -4.31 7.49
CA SER A 65 -6.46 -3.10 8.14
C SER A 65 -7.82 -3.31 8.79
N LYS A 66 -8.53 -4.42 8.46
CA LYS A 66 -9.94 -4.66 8.82
C LYS A 66 -10.87 -3.48 8.47
N ASN A 67 -10.40 -2.58 7.61
CA ASN A 67 -11.14 -1.42 7.13
C ASN A 67 -11.53 -1.72 5.68
N GLU A 68 -12.84 -1.79 5.42
CA GLU A 68 -13.34 -2.14 4.08
C GLU A 68 -12.95 -1.11 3.01
N ASP A 69 -12.70 0.13 3.42
CA ASP A 69 -12.23 1.21 2.56
C ASP A 69 -11.25 2.15 3.30
N PRO A 70 -9.95 1.80 3.34
CA PRO A 70 -8.92 2.63 3.95
C PRO A 70 -8.74 4.00 3.26
N PHE A 71 -9.36 4.19 2.09
CA PHE A 71 -9.32 5.42 1.31
C PHE A 71 -10.61 6.24 1.38
N ARG A 72 -11.62 5.82 2.17
CA ARG A 72 -12.92 6.51 2.24
C ARG A 72 -12.75 8.01 2.50
N ASN A 73 -11.92 8.36 3.49
CA ASN A 73 -11.64 9.75 3.83
C ASN A 73 -10.95 10.52 2.70
N LEU A 74 -10.12 9.86 1.87
CA LEU A 74 -9.49 10.51 0.71
C LEU A 74 -10.46 10.69 -0.45
N LYS A 75 -11.40 9.76 -0.65
CA LYS A 75 -12.45 9.90 -1.67
C LYS A 75 -13.36 11.09 -1.36
N ASP A 76 -13.71 11.28 -0.09
CA ASP A 76 -14.55 12.39 0.34
C ASP A 76 -13.86 13.75 0.15
N VAL A 77 -12.53 13.82 0.32
CA VAL A 77 -11.73 15.03 0.11
C VAL A 77 -11.46 15.30 -1.38
N SER A 78 -11.42 14.27 -2.22
CA SER A 78 -11.15 14.40 -3.67
C SER A 78 -12.40 14.70 -4.52
N LEU A 79 -13.58 14.73 -3.89
CA LEU A 79 -14.88 15.04 -4.52
C LEU A 79 -15.28 16.52 -4.36
N LEU A 80 -14.39 17.36 -3.81
CA LEU A 80 -14.49 18.82 -3.72
C LEU A 80 -13.50 19.48 -4.71
#